data_AF-A0A1H5YU51-F1
#
_entry.id   AF-A0A1H5YU51-F1
#
_cell.length_a   1.000
_cell.length_b   1.000
_cell.length_c   1.000
_cell.angle_alpha   90.00
_cell.angle_beta   90.00
_cell.angle_gamma   90.00
#
_symmetry.space_group_name_H-M   'P 1'
#
loop_
_entity.id
_entity.type
_entity.pdbx_description
1 polymer ?
#
loop_
_entity_poly.entity_id
_entity_poly.type
_entity_poly.pdbx_seq_one_letter_code
_entity_poly.pdbx_strand_id
1 'polypeptide(L)'
;MAQNLVGRITVGEWLDQWLAAKRIRKSGISRYETDIRIHLKPRIGHLRLDRLRVSHLSDMFTAIADGNAEVLEQNAQRKAAVAELATVPWKGAEHRARRKAMKEAIDAMPAIRRVTGPTTGLHVKATLRAALNDAISQQIITFNPAAHVEIDPVRKPKALVWTDERVEKWRGSGEKPSPVMVWTPQQTGAFLDSVAEDRLYAMWHLIAFRGLRRGEACGQPWSETNLDAHPLTVSAQLVQDGWQVETSEPKTDSGFRVIALDDDTVEVLKGHRERQEADREEWA
;
A
#
# COMPACT_ATOMS: atom_id res chain seq x y z
N MET A 1 40.31 -7.14 -21.30
CA MET A 1 40.46 -7.23 -19.83
C MET A 1 39.17 -6.99 -19.03
N ALA A 2 37.97 -6.91 -19.63
CA ALA A 2 36.70 -6.70 -18.89
C ALA A 2 35.97 -8.01 -18.49
N GLN A 3 36.34 -9.16 -19.05
CA GLN A 3 35.62 -10.43 -18.82
C GLN A 3 35.91 -11.12 -17.47
N ASN A 4 36.93 -10.68 -16.71
CA ASN A 4 37.34 -11.34 -15.46
C ASN A 4 36.70 -10.74 -14.17
N LEU A 5 35.94 -9.64 -14.27
CA LEU A 5 35.21 -9.05 -13.14
C LEU A 5 33.77 -9.59 -13.00
N VAL A 6 33.20 -10.12 -14.09
CA VAL A 6 31.82 -10.65 -14.14
C VAL A 6 31.65 -11.86 -13.20
N GLY A 7 32.70 -12.67 -13.06
CA GLY A 7 32.69 -13.87 -12.21
C GLY A 7 32.84 -13.62 -10.70
N ARG A 8 32.76 -12.39 -10.21
CA ARG A 8 32.90 -12.09 -8.77
C ARG A 8 31.81 -11.20 -8.18
N ILE A 9 30.94 -10.61 -9.01
CA ILE A 9 29.90 -9.71 -8.51
C ILE A 9 28.91 -10.47 -7.62
N THR A 10 28.62 -9.90 -6.47
CA THR A 10 27.59 -10.40 -5.56
C THR A 10 26.20 -9.96 -6.03
N VAL A 11 25.17 -10.66 -5.54
CA VAL A 11 23.77 -10.25 -5.79
C VAL A 11 23.52 -8.83 -5.29
N GLY A 12 24.08 -8.47 -4.13
CA GLY A 12 23.90 -7.13 -3.55
C GLY A 12 24.50 -6.03 -4.43
N GLU A 13 25.74 -6.21 -4.89
CA GLU A 13 26.41 -5.24 -5.78
C GLU A 13 25.68 -5.11 -7.11
N TRP A 14 25.22 -6.22 -7.68
CA TRP A 14 24.43 -6.19 -8.91
C TRP A 14 23.10 -5.44 -8.73
N LEU A 15 22.38 -5.69 -7.63
CA LEU A 15 21.13 -4.99 -7.35
C LEU A 15 21.32 -3.49 -7.18
N ASP A 16 22.42 -3.05 -6.57
CA ASP A 16 22.76 -1.63 -6.43
C ASP A 16 23.04 -0.99 -7.82
N GLN A 17 23.84 -1.65 -8.66
CA GLN A 17 24.12 -1.19 -10.03
C GLN A 17 22.84 -1.15 -10.89
N TRP A 18 22.04 -2.20 -10.80
CA TRP A 18 20.79 -2.34 -11.54
C TRP A 18 19.79 -1.25 -11.16
N LEU A 19 19.64 -0.96 -9.87
CA LEU A 19 18.75 0.08 -9.37
C LEU A 19 19.22 1.47 -9.81
N ALA A 20 20.53 1.77 -9.71
CA ALA A 20 21.11 3.05 -10.13
C ALA A 20 20.92 3.32 -11.63
N ALA A 21 20.85 2.28 -12.46
CA ALA A 21 20.62 2.41 -13.90
C ALA A 21 19.16 2.64 -14.28
N LYS A 22 18.18 2.50 -13.37
CA LYS A 22 16.76 2.61 -13.71
C LYS A 22 16.32 4.04 -13.99
N ARG A 23 15.68 4.22 -15.16
CA ARG A 23 15.02 5.46 -15.59
C ARG A 23 13.50 5.29 -15.55
N ILE A 24 12.95 5.09 -14.34
CA ILE A 24 11.50 4.97 -14.11
C ILE A 24 11.03 6.02 -13.10
N ARG A 25 9.71 6.19 -12.96
CA ARG A 25 9.12 7.13 -11.97
C ARG A 25 9.65 6.84 -10.56
N LYS A 26 9.88 7.89 -9.76
CA LYS A 26 10.43 7.87 -8.39
C LYS A 26 9.78 6.82 -7.47
N SER A 27 8.45 6.72 -7.50
CA SER A 27 7.71 5.72 -6.72
C SER A 27 8.03 4.27 -7.09
N GLY A 28 8.38 4.01 -8.35
CA GLY A 28 8.88 2.70 -8.81
C GLY A 28 10.29 2.40 -8.26
N ILE A 29 11.17 3.41 -8.23
CA ILE A 29 12.52 3.28 -7.66
C ILE A 29 12.44 3.03 -6.15
N SER A 30 11.65 3.81 -5.40
CA SER A 30 11.45 3.67 -3.95
C SER A 30 10.92 2.27 -3.58
N ARG A 31 10.04 1.69 -4.41
CA ARG A 31 9.59 0.30 -4.25
C ARG A 31 10.74 -0.69 -4.40
N TYR A 32 11.50 -0.62 -5.49
CA TYR A 32 12.63 -1.53 -5.71
C TYR A 32 13.69 -1.39 -4.63
N GLU A 33 14.00 -0.17 -4.20
CA GLU A 33 14.92 0.10 -3.10
C GLU A 33 14.46 -0.59 -1.81
N THR A 34 13.17 -0.48 -1.48
CA THR A 34 12.59 -1.15 -0.31
C THR A 34 12.74 -2.66 -0.40
N ASP A 35 12.38 -3.26 -1.54
CA ASP A 35 12.49 -4.70 -1.75
C ASP A 35 13.94 -5.18 -1.63
N ILE A 36 14.88 -4.44 -2.23
CA ILE A 36 16.31 -4.71 -2.21
C ILE A 36 16.86 -4.61 -0.78
N ARG A 37 16.63 -3.48 -0.11
CA ARG A 37 17.23 -3.17 1.20
C ARG A 37 16.66 -4.02 2.33
N ILE A 38 15.34 -4.27 2.34
CA ILE A 38 14.66 -4.96 3.43
C ILE A 38 14.65 -6.47 3.25
N HIS A 39 14.48 -6.95 2.01
CA HIS A 39 14.22 -8.37 1.77
C HIS A 39 15.40 -9.09 1.10
N LEU A 40 15.93 -8.54 0.01
CA LEU A 40 16.94 -9.23 -0.81
C LEU A 40 18.36 -9.16 -0.21
N LYS A 41 18.92 -7.96 -0.02
CA LYS A 41 20.31 -7.79 0.43
C LYS A 41 20.61 -8.50 1.76
N PRO A 42 19.76 -8.39 2.80
CA PRO A 42 20.03 -9.03 4.09
C PRO A 42 20.14 -10.56 4.01
N ARG A 43 19.50 -11.20 3.02
CA ARG A 43 19.40 -12.67 2.94
C ARG A 43 20.26 -13.27 1.84
N ILE A 44 20.28 -12.67 0.66
CA ILE A 44 20.97 -13.22 -0.52
C ILE A 44 22.03 -12.28 -1.08
N GLY A 45 22.16 -11.06 -0.54
CA GLY A 45 23.06 -10.03 -1.10
C GLY A 45 24.53 -10.41 -1.10
N HIS A 46 24.97 -11.21 -0.11
CA HIS A 46 26.35 -11.68 0.01
C HIS A 46 26.69 -12.83 -0.95
N LEU A 47 25.69 -13.47 -1.56
CA LEU A 47 25.91 -14.58 -2.48
C LEU A 47 26.46 -14.06 -3.79
N ARG A 48 27.32 -14.85 -4.43
CA ARG A 48 27.75 -14.56 -5.81
C ARG A 48 26.58 -14.69 -6.78
N LEU A 49 26.46 -13.74 -7.69
CA LEU A 49 25.36 -13.69 -8.65
C LEU A 49 25.33 -14.94 -9.55
N ASP A 50 26.49 -15.41 -10.01
CA ASP A 50 26.64 -16.61 -10.84
C ASP A 50 26.40 -17.93 -10.10
N ARG A 51 26.30 -17.89 -8.76
CA ARG A 51 26.02 -19.05 -7.90
C ARG A 51 24.64 -18.99 -7.27
N LEU A 52 23.82 -18.00 -7.61
CA LEU A 52 22.46 -17.90 -7.11
C LEU A 52 21.60 -19.05 -7.69
N ARG A 53 20.98 -19.84 -6.81
CA ARG A 53 20.17 -21.01 -7.17
C ARG A 53 18.73 -20.81 -6.70
N VAL A 54 17.82 -21.60 -7.28
CA VAL A 54 16.41 -21.65 -6.84
C VAL A 54 16.31 -21.97 -5.35
N SER A 55 17.13 -22.90 -4.84
CA SER A 55 17.16 -23.28 -3.42
C SER A 55 17.45 -22.10 -2.50
N HIS A 56 18.41 -21.24 -2.83
CA HIS A 56 18.70 -20.04 -2.03
C HIS A 56 17.50 -19.09 -1.96
N LEU A 57 16.69 -19.03 -3.02
CA LEU A 57 15.48 -18.21 -3.04
C LEU A 57 14.35 -18.87 -2.25
N SER A 58 14.20 -20.19 -2.34
CA SER A 58 13.27 -20.96 -1.50
C SER A 58 13.60 -20.74 -0.02
N ASP A 59 14.86 -20.91 0.38
CA ASP A 59 15.33 -20.69 1.75
C ASP A 59 15.07 -19.25 2.21
N MET A 60 15.31 -18.27 1.33
CA MET A 60 15.02 -16.86 1.60
C MET A 60 13.54 -16.61 1.88
N PHE A 61 12.63 -17.14 1.04
CA PHE A 61 11.18 -16.94 1.22
C PHE A 61 10.65 -17.71 2.43
N THR A 62 11.16 -18.91 2.71
CA THR A 62 10.87 -19.65 3.95
C THR A 62 11.29 -18.84 5.17
N ALA A 63 12.50 -18.30 5.19
CA ALA A 63 12.97 -17.46 6.29
C ALA A 63 12.13 -16.17 6.48
N ILE A 64 11.54 -15.62 5.41
CA ILE A 64 10.58 -14.51 5.51
C ILE A 64 9.27 -14.99 6.15
N ALA A 65 8.77 -16.16 5.77
CA ALA A 65 7.55 -16.73 6.33
C ALA A 65 7.72 -17.08 7.82
N ASP A 66 8.83 -17.69 8.20
CA ASP A 66 9.15 -18.03 9.59
C ASP A 66 9.25 -16.76 10.46
N GLY A 67 9.97 -15.73 9.97
CA GLY A 67 10.05 -14.45 10.66
C GLY A 67 8.69 -13.74 10.79
N ASN A 68 7.79 -13.92 9.82
CA ASN A 68 6.42 -13.41 9.93
C ASN A 68 5.65 -14.14 11.03
N ALA A 69 5.79 -15.46 11.14
CA ALA A 69 5.13 -16.24 12.19
C ALA A 69 5.55 -15.77 13.59
N GLU A 70 6.85 -15.57 13.80
CA GLU A 70 7.40 -15.03 15.05
C GLU A 70 6.83 -13.64 15.37
N VAL A 71 6.80 -12.73 14.38
CA VAL A 71 6.22 -11.39 14.55
C VAL A 71 4.74 -11.45 14.91
N LEU A 72 3.96 -12.34 14.29
CA LEU A 72 2.53 -12.50 14.59
C LEU A 72 2.31 -13.00 16.01
N GLU A 73 3.10 -13.98 16.45
CA GLU A 73 3.04 -14.49 17.81
C GLU A 73 3.35 -13.40 18.83
N GLN A 74 4.44 -12.67 18.66
CA GLN A 74 4.81 -11.57 19.57
C GLN A 74 3.77 -10.45 19.57
N ASN A 75 3.21 -10.12 18.41
CA ASN A 75 2.12 -9.14 18.32
C ASN A 75 0.87 -9.63 19.07
N ALA A 76 0.53 -10.92 18.99
CA ALA A 76 -0.60 -11.50 19.69
C ALA A 76 -0.39 -11.49 21.21
N GLN A 77 0.81 -11.87 21.67
CA GLN A 77 1.20 -11.82 23.08
C GLN A 77 1.10 -10.39 23.63
N ARG A 78 1.66 -9.39 22.93
CA ARG A 78 1.57 -7.99 23.35
C ARG A 78 0.12 -7.49 23.39
N LYS A 79 -0.70 -7.82 22.39
CA LYS A 79 -2.13 -7.44 22.36
C LYS A 79 -2.90 -8.07 23.52
N ALA A 80 -2.65 -9.34 23.81
CA ALA A 80 -3.27 -10.04 24.94
C ALA A 80 -2.89 -9.38 26.28
N ALA A 81 -1.61 -9.05 26.49
CA ALA A 81 -1.15 -8.36 27.69
C ALA A 81 -1.78 -6.96 27.84
N VAL A 82 -1.91 -6.20 26.74
CA VAL A 82 -2.60 -4.89 26.74
C VAL A 82 -4.08 -5.05 27.07
N ALA A 83 -4.74 -6.06 26.51
CA ALA A 83 -6.15 -6.35 26.82
C ALA A 83 -6.34 -6.75 28.29
N GLU A 84 -5.44 -7.57 28.85
CA GLU A 84 -5.45 -7.92 30.27
C GLU A 84 -5.28 -6.69 31.15
N LEU A 85 -4.31 -5.82 30.84
CA LEU A 85 -4.12 -4.55 31.56
C LEU A 85 -5.39 -3.69 31.53
N ALA A 86 -6.14 -3.67 30.43
CA ALA A 86 -7.38 -2.90 30.34
C ALA A 86 -8.46 -3.41 31.32
N THR A 87 -8.43 -4.68 31.71
CA THR A 87 -9.39 -5.25 32.69
C THR A 87 -9.10 -4.87 34.15
N VAL A 88 -7.86 -4.46 34.45
CA VAL A 88 -7.47 -4.14 35.84
C VAL A 88 -8.02 -2.77 36.24
N PRO A 89 -8.81 -2.65 37.32
CA PRO A 89 -9.31 -1.35 37.79
C PRO A 89 -8.19 -0.33 38.05
N TRP A 90 -8.47 0.97 37.92
CA TRP A 90 -7.48 2.01 38.21
C TRP A 90 -7.45 2.43 39.69
N LYS A 91 -8.59 2.35 40.39
CA LYS A 91 -8.71 2.82 41.78
C LYS A 91 -8.08 1.81 42.74
N GLY A 92 -7.32 2.29 43.73
CA GLY A 92 -6.67 1.47 44.77
C GLY A 92 -5.15 1.41 44.62
N ALA A 93 -4.42 1.37 45.75
CA ALA A 93 -2.96 1.34 45.74
C ALA A 93 -2.41 0.04 45.12
N GLU A 94 -2.99 -1.10 45.48
CA GLU A 94 -2.65 -2.42 44.92
C GLU A 94 -2.90 -2.49 43.41
N HIS A 95 -4.06 -2.01 42.96
CA HIS A 95 -4.40 -1.95 41.55
C HIS A 95 -3.42 -1.08 40.75
N ARG A 96 -3.02 0.08 41.27
CA ARG A 96 -2.00 0.94 40.63
C ARG A 96 -0.64 0.24 40.55
N ALA A 97 -0.22 -0.46 41.60
CA ALA A 97 1.02 -1.23 41.59
C ALA A 97 0.99 -2.37 40.54
N ARG A 98 -0.11 -3.13 40.49
CA ARG A 98 -0.32 -4.19 39.47
C ARG A 98 -0.29 -3.62 38.06
N ARG A 99 -1.03 -2.54 37.79
CA ARG A 99 -1.04 -1.88 36.48
C ARG A 99 0.35 -1.38 36.08
N LYS A 100 1.13 -0.83 37.01
CA LYS A 100 2.52 -0.41 36.77
C LYS A 100 3.39 -1.59 36.36
N ALA A 101 3.37 -2.69 37.11
CA ALA A 101 4.15 -3.89 36.80
C ALA A 101 3.76 -4.50 35.44
N MET A 102 2.46 -4.60 35.14
CA MET A 102 1.98 -5.08 33.83
C MET A 102 2.42 -4.17 32.69
N LYS A 103 2.39 -2.85 32.89
CA LYS A 103 2.88 -1.89 31.89
C LYS A 103 4.38 -2.04 31.64
N GLU A 104 5.18 -2.18 32.70
CA GLU A 104 6.62 -2.43 32.57
C GLU A 104 6.93 -3.72 31.81
N ALA A 105 6.16 -4.79 32.07
CA ALA A 105 6.27 -6.04 31.31
C ALA A 105 5.88 -5.85 29.82
N ILE A 106 4.81 -5.12 29.52
CA ILE A 106 4.40 -4.80 28.14
C ILE A 106 5.46 -3.95 27.43
N ASP A 107 6.03 -2.97 28.12
CA ASP A 107 7.05 -2.08 27.56
C ASP A 107 8.37 -2.83 27.27
N ALA A 108 8.66 -3.91 28.01
CA ALA A 108 9.78 -4.82 27.73
C ALA A 108 9.54 -5.77 26.54
N MET A 109 8.27 -6.02 26.16
CA MET A 109 7.96 -6.82 24.96
C MET A 109 8.35 -6.06 23.68
N PRO A 110 8.62 -6.76 22.56
CA PRO A 110 8.79 -6.12 21.26
C PRO A 110 7.58 -5.24 20.90
N ALA A 111 7.81 -4.09 20.28
CA ALA A 111 6.74 -3.25 19.77
C ALA A 111 5.93 -4.00 18.68
N ILE A 112 4.69 -3.58 18.44
CA ILE A 112 3.87 -4.19 17.37
C ILE A 112 4.52 -3.93 16.02
N ARG A 113 4.85 -5.00 15.29
CA ARG A 113 5.52 -4.94 13.98
C ARG A 113 4.60 -5.42 12.86
N ARG A 114 4.76 -4.86 11.65
CA ARG A 114 4.06 -5.35 10.46
C ARG A 114 4.81 -6.51 9.84
N VAL A 115 4.08 -7.52 9.38
CA VAL A 115 4.64 -8.66 8.64
C VAL A 115 4.76 -8.37 7.15
N THR A 116 5.62 -9.14 6.49
CA THR A 116 5.74 -9.14 5.03
C THR A 116 4.56 -9.91 4.45
N GLY A 117 3.54 -9.21 3.97
CA GLY A 117 2.34 -9.86 3.44
C GLY A 117 2.61 -10.67 2.15
N PRO A 118 1.75 -11.63 1.79
CA PRO A 118 1.94 -12.49 0.61
C PRO A 118 2.12 -11.70 -0.70
N THR A 119 1.38 -10.60 -0.88
CA THR A 119 1.54 -9.69 -2.02
C THR A 119 2.94 -9.04 -2.05
N THR A 120 3.50 -8.72 -0.89
CA THR A 120 4.86 -8.16 -0.81
C THR A 120 5.88 -9.22 -1.23
N GLY A 121 5.70 -10.48 -0.85
CA GLY A 121 6.52 -11.59 -1.35
C GLY A 121 6.51 -11.70 -2.88
N LEU A 122 5.34 -11.58 -3.52
CA LEU A 122 5.23 -11.52 -4.99
C LEU A 122 6.00 -10.33 -5.58
N HIS A 123 5.92 -9.15 -4.96
CA HIS A 123 6.67 -7.97 -5.41
C HIS A 123 8.18 -8.17 -5.29
N VAL A 124 8.66 -8.68 -4.15
CA VAL A 124 10.09 -9.00 -3.95
C VAL A 124 10.58 -9.98 -5.01
N LYS A 125 9.80 -11.05 -5.30
CA LYS A 125 10.12 -12.00 -6.38
C LYS A 125 10.14 -11.30 -7.74
N ALA A 126 9.18 -10.43 -8.04
CA ALA A 126 9.11 -9.71 -9.31
C ALA A 126 10.29 -8.75 -9.50
N THR A 127 10.67 -8.01 -8.44
CA THR A 127 11.84 -7.12 -8.42
C THR A 127 13.12 -7.90 -8.71
N LEU A 128 13.34 -9.02 -7.99
CA LEU A 128 14.51 -9.87 -8.24
C LEU A 128 14.48 -10.47 -9.65
N ARG A 129 13.34 -10.97 -10.11
CA ARG A 129 13.20 -11.53 -11.46
C ARG A 129 13.56 -10.50 -12.54
N ALA A 130 13.10 -9.26 -12.40
CA ALA A 130 13.43 -8.17 -13.32
C ALA A 130 14.93 -7.87 -13.30
N ALA A 131 15.56 -7.80 -12.12
CA ALA A 131 17.00 -7.58 -11.99
C ALA A 131 17.84 -8.70 -12.62
N LEU A 132 17.43 -9.97 -12.44
CA LEU A 132 18.14 -11.11 -13.02
C LEU A 132 17.91 -11.25 -14.53
N ASN A 133 16.74 -10.83 -15.05
CA ASN A 133 16.51 -10.76 -16.50
C ASN A 133 17.43 -9.75 -17.18
N ASP A 134 17.66 -8.59 -16.55
CA ASP A 134 18.60 -7.60 -17.08
C ASP A 134 20.04 -8.13 -17.01
N ALA A 135 20.39 -8.90 -15.97
CA ALA A 135 21.70 -9.56 -15.89
C ALA A 135 21.91 -10.60 -17.00
N ILE A 136 20.86 -11.35 -17.37
CA ILE A 136 20.89 -12.26 -18.53
C ILE A 136 21.05 -11.48 -19.83
N SER A 137 20.32 -10.38 -19.98
CA SER A 137 20.41 -9.52 -21.17
C SER A 137 21.83 -8.94 -21.34
N GLN A 138 22.52 -8.70 -20.22
CA GLN A 138 23.92 -8.26 -20.17
C GLN A 138 24.93 -9.43 -20.19
N GLN A 139 24.46 -10.67 -20.35
CA GLN A 139 25.28 -11.90 -20.38
C GLN A 139 26.14 -12.12 -19.13
N ILE A 140 25.73 -11.54 -17.99
CA ILE A 140 26.41 -11.71 -16.69
C ILE A 140 26.10 -13.09 -16.09
N ILE A 141 24.87 -13.55 -16.28
CA ILE A 141 24.39 -14.88 -15.92
C ILE A 141 23.59 -15.47 -17.07
N THR A 142 23.38 -16.78 -17.05
CA THR A 142 22.66 -17.52 -18.11
C THR A 142 21.33 -18.10 -17.66
N PHE A 143 21.03 -18.06 -16.36
CA PHE A 143 19.84 -18.67 -15.77
C PHE A 143 19.21 -17.77 -14.71
N ASN A 144 17.88 -17.60 -14.74
CA ASN A 144 17.15 -16.78 -13.79
C ASN A 144 16.48 -17.66 -12.71
N PRO A 145 17.09 -17.86 -11.52
CA PRO A 145 16.47 -18.65 -10.45
C PRO A 145 15.13 -18.07 -9.96
N ALA A 146 14.94 -16.75 -10.02
CA ALA A 146 13.68 -16.12 -9.59
C ALA A 146 12.52 -16.40 -10.55
N ALA A 147 12.80 -16.88 -11.77
CA ALA A 147 11.76 -17.34 -12.67
C ALA A 147 11.14 -18.69 -12.23
N HIS A 148 11.87 -19.47 -11.44
CA HIS A 148 11.51 -20.86 -11.09
C HIS A 148 11.23 -21.07 -9.60
N VAL A 149 11.60 -20.13 -8.72
CA VAL A 149 11.23 -20.22 -7.30
C VAL A 149 9.71 -20.19 -7.13
N GLU A 150 9.15 -21.18 -6.44
CA GLU A 150 7.74 -21.20 -6.09
C GLU A 150 7.52 -20.44 -4.79
N ILE A 151 6.44 -19.65 -4.75
CA ILE A 151 5.99 -18.94 -3.55
C ILE A 151 4.49 -19.15 -3.42
N ASP A 152 4.00 -19.10 -2.17
CA ASP A 152 2.60 -19.33 -1.89
C ASP A 152 1.70 -18.39 -2.73
N PRO A 153 0.66 -18.95 -3.37
CA PRO A 153 -0.21 -18.16 -4.21
C PRO A 153 -1.01 -17.16 -3.37
N VAL A 154 -1.03 -15.91 -3.81
CA VAL A 154 -1.85 -14.87 -3.18
C VAL A 154 -3.29 -15.01 -3.66
N ARG A 155 -4.17 -15.42 -2.74
CA ARG A 155 -5.61 -15.39 -3.00
C ARG A 155 -6.11 -13.95 -2.96
N LYS A 156 -6.62 -13.45 -4.09
CA LYS A 156 -7.24 -12.12 -4.14
C LYS A 156 -8.45 -12.11 -3.20
N PRO A 157 -8.58 -11.12 -2.30
CA PRO A 157 -9.76 -11.01 -1.46
C PRO A 157 -10.98 -10.83 -2.34
N LYS A 158 -12.06 -11.57 -2.03
CA LYS A 158 -13.33 -11.42 -2.73
C LYS A 158 -14.06 -10.20 -2.18
N ALA A 159 -14.42 -9.26 -3.03
CA ALA A 159 -15.28 -8.16 -2.61
C ALA A 159 -16.66 -8.71 -2.23
N LEU A 160 -17.16 -8.33 -1.05
CA LEU A 160 -18.51 -8.68 -0.59
C LEU A 160 -19.28 -7.40 -0.25
N VAL A 161 -20.58 -7.41 -0.49
CA VAL A 161 -21.45 -6.27 -0.16
C VAL A 161 -21.86 -6.33 1.31
N TRP A 162 -21.96 -5.18 1.97
CA TRP A 162 -22.52 -5.03 3.31
C TRP A 162 -24.05 -5.17 3.31
N THR A 163 -24.55 -6.41 3.29
CA THR A 163 -25.98 -6.69 3.54
C THR A 163 -26.31 -6.50 5.01
N ASP A 164 -27.59 -6.36 5.34
CA ASP A 164 -28.04 -6.13 6.72
C ASP A 164 -27.59 -7.25 7.66
N GLU A 165 -27.66 -8.51 7.22
CA GLU A 165 -27.21 -9.66 8.02
C GLU A 165 -25.70 -9.64 8.26
N ARG A 166 -24.92 -9.16 7.28
CA ARG A 166 -23.47 -9.02 7.43
C ARG A 166 -23.11 -7.87 8.36
N VAL A 167 -23.86 -6.78 8.31
CA VAL A 167 -23.69 -5.65 9.22
C VAL A 167 -24.01 -6.09 10.65
N GLU A 168 -25.11 -6.81 10.87
CA GLU A 168 -25.47 -7.36 12.17
C GLU A 168 -24.40 -8.32 12.70
N LYS A 169 -23.96 -9.28 11.87
CA LYS A 169 -22.88 -10.20 12.24
C LYS A 169 -21.59 -9.45 12.59
N TRP A 170 -21.20 -8.45 11.81
CA TRP A 170 -20.00 -7.66 12.08
C TRP A 170 -20.13 -6.84 13.36
N ARG A 171 -21.29 -6.24 13.64
CA ARG A 171 -21.53 -5.51 14.90
C ARG A 171 -21.49 -6.42 16.12
N GLY A 172 -22.02 -7.65 16.00
CA GLY A 172 -22.01 -8.62 17.09
C GLY A 172 -20.66 -9.27 17.35
N SER A 173 -19.89 -9.58 16.29
CA SER A 173 -18.62 -10.33 16.39
C SER A 173 -17.36 -9.46 16.26
N GLY A 174 -17.46 -8.26 15.70
CA GLY A 174 -16.32 -7.45 15.25
C GLY A 174 -15.60 -7.99 14.01
N GLU A 175 -15.96 -9.18 13.53
CA GLU A 175 -15.29 -9.86 12.43
C GLU A 175 -15.83 -9.39 11.07
N LYS A 176 -14.93 -8.92 10.20
CA LYS A 176 -15.30 -8.51 8.84
C LYS A 176 -15.37 -9.74 7.92
N PRO A 177 -16.48 -9.95 7.18
CA PRO A 177 -16.61 -11.13 6.30
C PRO A 177 -15.56 -11.21 5.18
N SER A 178 -15.09 -10.06 4.71
CA SER A 178 -13.99 -9.96 3.76
C SER A 178 -13.13 -8.74 4.09
N PRO A 179 -11.82 -8.77 3.78
CA PRO A 179 -10.99 -7.56 3.82
C PRO A 179 -11.48 -6.45 2.89
N VAL A 180 -12.23 -6.80 1.85
CA VAL A 180 -12.82 -5.85 0.89
C VAL A 180 -14.33 -5.94 1.00
N MET A 181 -14.92 -4.91 1.60
CA MET A 181 -16.36 -4.78 1.73
C MET A 181 -16.85 -3.56 0.95
N VAL A 182 -17.95 -3.73 0.22
CA VAL A 182 -18.54 -2.73 -0.67
C VAL A 182 -19.88 -2.28 -0.08
N TRP A 183 -20.16 -0.98 -0.12
CA TRP A 183 -21.43 -0.44 0.35
C TRP A 183 -22.57 -0.72 -0.62
N THR A 184 -23.78 -0.84 -0.09
CA THR A 184 -25.00 -0.75 -0.89
C THR A 184 -25.21 0.69 -1.36
N PRO A 185 -26.05 0.92 -2.38
CA PRO A 185 -26.45 2.28 -2.77
C PRO A 185 -27.04 3.08 -1.60
N GLN A 186 -27.87 2.45 -0.76
CA GLN A 186 -28.50 3.10 0.40
C GLN A 186 -27.46 3.51 1.46
N GLN A 187 -26.47 2.65 1.71
CA GLN A 187 -25.36 2.98 2.62
C GLN A 187 -24.47 4.09 2.05
N THR A 188 -24.23 4.07 0.74
CA THR A 188 -23.48 5.12 0.05
C THR A 188 -24.21 6.45 0.15
N GLY A 189 -25.52 6.47 -0.09
CA GLY A 189 -26.37 7.65 0.10
C GLY A 189 -26.32 8.17 1.54
N ALA A 190 -26.55 7.29 2.53
CA ALA A 190 -26.48 7.67 3.94
C ALA A 190 -25.11 8.24 4.35
N PHE A 191 -24.01 7.73 3.77
CA PHE A 191 -22.69 8.33 3.96
C PHE A 191 -22.63 9.74 3.35
N LEU A 192 -23.03 9.90 2.09
CA LEU A 192 -23.02 11.20 1.40
C LEU A 192 -23.88 12.23 2.12
N ASP A 193 -25.06 11.85 2.62
CA ASP A 193 -25.93 12.71 3.43
C ASP A 193 -25.20 13.17 4.71
N SER A 194 -24.47 12.26 5.38
CA SER A 194 -23.73 12.58 6.60
C SER A 194 -22.54 13.53 6.39
N VAL A 195 -22.04 13.65 5.16
CA VAL A 195 -20.92 14.53 4.80
C VAL A 195 -21.35 15.66 3.86
N ALA A 196 -22.65 15.95 3.75
CA ALA A 196 -23.19 16.94 2.82
C ALA A 196 -22.57 18.33 2.99
N GLU A 197 -22.25 18.70 4.24
CA GLU A 197 -21.62 19.98 4.59
C GLU A 197 -20.09 19.88 4.72
N ASP A 198 -19.49 18.71 4.52
CA ASP A 198 -18.05 18.52 4.62
C ASP A 198 -17.34 19.22 3.45
N ARG A 199 -16.21 19.88 3.74
CA ARG A 199 -15.40 20.57 2.74
C ARG A 199 -14.99 19.67 1.56
N LEU A 200 -14.84 18.38 1.81
CA LEU A 200 -14.46 17.36 0.82
C LEU A 200 -15.65 16.64 0.18
N TYR A 201 -16.90 17.06 0.41
CA TYR A 201 -18.09 16.42 -0.16
C TYR A 201 -17.97 16.14 -1.66
N ALA A 202 -17.55 17.13 -2.46
CA ALA A 202 -17.43 16.99 -3.91
C ALA A 202 -16.44 15.88 -4.34
N MET A 203 -15.38 15.67 -3.57
CA MET A 203 -14.44 14.57 -3.80
C MET A 203 -15.11 13.21 -3.53
N TRP A 204 -15.85 13.10 -2.43
CA TRP A 204 -16.57 11.87 -2.09
C TRP A 204 -17.65 11.54 -3.12
N HIS A 205 -18.40 12.55 -3.58
CA HIS A 205 -19.40 12.44 -4.63
C HIS A 205 -18.77 11.91 -5.93
N LEU A 206 -17.70 12.54 -6.42
CA LEU A 206 -16.99 12.09 -7.63
C LEU A 206 -16.49 10.64 -7.54
N ILE A 207 -15.94 10.24 -6.39
CA ILE A 207 -15.46 8.86 -6.19
C ILE A 207 -16.63 7.87 -6.22
N ALA A 208 -17.73 8.20 -5.53
CA ALA A 208 -18.89 7.32 -5.43
C ALA A 208 -19.58 7.11 -6.78
N PHE A 209 -19.79 8.18 -7.55
CA PHE A 209 -20.56 8.12 -8.80
C PHE A 209 -19.70 7.81 -10.03
N ARG A 210 -18.44 8.27 -10.06
CA ARG A 210 -17.60 8.20 -11.26
C ARG A 210 -16.35 7.33 -11.10
N GLY A 211 -16.10 6.79 -9.90
CA GLY A 211 -15.05 5.80 -9.65
C GLY A 211 -13.62 6.34 -9.83
N LEU A 212 -13.41 7.65 -9.61
CA LEU A 212 -12.06 8.22 -9.63
C LEU A 212 -11.22 7.63 -8.50
N ARG A 213 -9.92 7.40 -8.76
CA ARG A 213 -8.99 7.09 -7.68
C ARG A 213 -8.79 8.36 -6.83
N ARG A 214 -8.55 8.22 -5.52
CA ARG A 214 -8.34 9.37 -4.63
C ARG A 214 -7.36 10.42 -5.18
N GLY A 215 -6.19 9.99 -5.68
CA GLY A 215 -5.22 10.91 -6.27
C GLY A 215 -5.72 11.62 -7.52
N GLU A 216 -6.52 10.93 -8.35
CA GLU A 216 -7.19 11.53 -9.51
C GLU A 216 -8.21 12.56 -9.03
N ALA A 217 -9.11 12.21 -8.10
CA ALA A 217 -10.16 13.10 -7.59
C ALA A 217 -9.59 14.38 -6.95
N CYS A 218 -8.48 14.28 -6.20
CA CYS A 218 -7.83 15.45 -5.61
C CYS A 218 -7.01 16.29 -6.61
N GLY A 219 -6.61 15.71 -7.74
CA GLY A 219 -5.68 16.32 -8.69
C GLY A 219 -6.33 16.91 -9.94
N GLN A 220 -7.67 16.91 -10.04
CA GLN A 220 -8.36 17.40 -11.23
C GLN A 220 -8.19 18.92 -11.38
N PRO A 221 -7.63 19.40 -12.50
CA PRO A 221 -7.56 20.81 -12.77
C PRO A 221 -8.89 21.31 -13.36
N TRP A 222 -9.31 22.52 -12.96
CA TRP A 222 -10.51 23.16 -13.52
C TRP A 222 -10.43 23.38 -15.04
N SER A 223 -9.23 23.49 -15.61
CA SER A 223 -9.02 23.60 -17.06
C SER A 223 -9.44 22.35 -17.84
N GLU A 224 -9.54 21.20 -17.18
CA GLU A 224 -9.89 19.90 -17.78
C GLU A 224 -11.28 19.41 -17.33
N THR A 225 -12.04 20.28 -16.66
CA THR A 225 -13.41 20.00 -16.18
C THR A 225 -14.36 21.02 -16.81
N ASN A 226 -15.07 20.61 -17.85
CA ASN A 226 -16.05 21.47 -18.51
C ASN A 226 -17.44 21.18 -17.94
N LEU A 227 -17.90 22.08 -17.06
CA LEU A 227 -19.19 21.96 -16.38
C LEU A 227 -20.38 22.29 -17.31
N ASP A 228 -20.17 22.99 -18.42
CA ASP A 228 -21.24 23.35 -19.36
C ASP A 228 -21.52 22.24 -20.38
N ALA A 229 -20.46 21.57 -20.85
CA ALA A 229 -20.58 20.44 -21.78
C ALA A 229 -20.65 19.08 -21.06
N HIS A 230 -20.42 19.07 -19.74
CA HIS A 230 -20.40 17.90 -18.86
C HIS A 230 -19.26 16.86 -19.06
N PRO A 231 -18.08 17.13 -19.65
CA PRO A 231 -16.94 16.22 -19.56
C PRO A 231 -15.94 16.64 -18.46
N LEU A 232 -15.36 15.62 -17.82
CA LEU A 232 -14.16 15.72 -16.99
C LEU A 232 -13.07 14.82 -17.57
N THR A 233 -11.93 15.39 -17.92
CA THR A 233 -10.76 14.65 -18.41
C THR A 233 -9.82 14.35 -17.26
N VAL A 234 -9.63 13.06 -16.95
CA VAL A 234 -8.66 12.62 -15.94
C VAL A 234 -7.24 12.74 -16.50
N SER A 235 -6.67 13.92 -16.41
CA SER A 235 -5.34 14.28 -16.95
C SER A 235 -4.24 14.36 -15.89
N ALA A 236 -4.62 14.46 -14.61
CA ALA A 236 -3.68 14.60 -13.50
C ALA A 236 -4.10 13.77 -12.28
N GLN A 237 -3.11 13.45 -11.44
CA GLN A 237 -3.30 12.87 -10.11
C GLN A 237 -2.28 13.46 -9.13
N LEU A 238 -2.71 13.66 -7.89
CA LEU A 238 -1.81 13.92 -6.78
C LEU A 238 -1.27 12.60 -6.22
N VAL A 239 0.05 12.49 -6.12
CA VAL A 239 0.75 11.34 -5.56
C VAL A 239 1.51 11.79 -4.32
N GLN A 240 1.32 11.08 -3.22
CA GLN A 240 2.07 11.29 -1.99
C GLN A 240 3.20 10.25 -1.90
N ASP A 241 4.44 10.71 -1.82
CA ASP A 241 5.63 9.90 -1.54
C ASP A 241 6.26 10.38 -0.23
N GLY A 242 6.00 9.63 0.85
CA GLY A 242 6.34 10.06 2.21
C GLY A 242 5.62 11.37 2.59
N TRP A 243 6.40 12.42 2.82
CA TRP A 243 5.91 13.75 3.17
C TRP A 243 5.79 14.70 1.97
N GLN A 244 6.18 14.26 0.77
CA GLN A 244 6.13 15.08 -0.44
C GLN A 244 4.86 14.75 -1.23
N VAL A 245 4.16 15.79 -1.68
CA VAL A 245 3.03 15.69 -2.61
C VAL A 245 3.50 16.21 -3.96
N GLU A 246 3.40 15.37 -4.98
CA GLU A 246 3.79 15.68 -6.35
C GLU A 246 2.58 15.48 -7.26
N THR A 247 2.36 16.43 -8.17
CA THR A 247 1.41 16.25 -9.28
C THR A 247 2.06 15.39 -10.35
N SER A 248 1.35 14.38 -10.83
CA SER A 248 1.82 13.55 -11.94
C SER A 248 0.69 13.24 -12.91
N GLU A 249 1.03 12.99 -14.15
CA GLU A 249 0.10 12.42 -15.12
C GLU A 249 -0.29 10.99 -14.71
N PRO A 250 -1.45 10.46 -15.15
CA PRO A 250 -1.81 9.07 -14.97
C PRO A 250 -0.66 8.12 -15.32
N LYS A 251 -0.56 7.01 -14.58
CA LYS A 251 0.58 6.08 -14.69
C LYS A 251 0.60 5.34 -16.05
N THR A 252 -0.54 5.25 -16.70
CA THR A 252 -0.75 4.52 -17.96
C THR A 252 -1.59 5.37 -18.90
N ASP A 253 -1.44 5.14 -20.21
CA ASP A 253 -2.23 5.79 -21.25
C ASP A 253 -3.74 5.59 -21.03
N SER A 254 -4.14 4.39 -20.60
CA SER A 254 -5.52 4.07 -20.17
C SER A 254 -6.01 4.85 -18.95
N GLY A 255 -5.12 5.50 -18.21
CA GLY A 255 -5.46 6.38 -17.10
C GLY A 255 -5.97 7.73 -17.58
N PHE A 256 -5.55 8.17 -18.78
CA PHE A 256 -6.10 9.32 -19.48
C PHE A 256 -7.47 8.93 -20.04
N ARG A 257 -8.54 9.45 -19.45
CA ARG A 257 -9.90 9.11 -19.84
C ARG A 257 -10.84 10.28 -19.62
N VAL A 258 -11.86 10.37 -20.47
CA VAL A 258 -12.96 11.32 -20.32
C VAL A 258 -14.09 10.63 -19.56
N ILE A 259 -14.62 11.32 -18.56
CA ILE A 259 -15.74 10.90 -17.73
C ILE A 259 -16.87 11.89 -17.96
N ALA A 260 -18.03 11.40 -18.38
CA ALA A 260 -19.25 12.22 -18.44
C ALA A 260 -19.72 12.60 -17.03
N LEU A 261 -20.26 13.78 -16.83
CA LEU A 261 -20.83 14.24 -15.57
C LEU A 261 -22.35 14.32 -15.71
N ASP A 262 -23.08 13.77 -14.75
CA ASP A 262 -24.51 14.03 -14.60
C ASP A 262 -24.76 15.43 -14.00
N ASP A 263 -25.97 15.94 -14.20
CA ASP A 263 -26.38 17.28 -13.78
C ASP A 263 -26.16 17.50 -12.28
N ASP A 264 -26.49 16.51 -11.45
CA ASP A 264 -26.28 16.58 -9.99
C ASP A 264 -24.79 16.74 -9.66
N THR A 265 -23.92 15.95 -10.30
CA THR A 265 -22.47 16.06 -10.12
C THR A 265 -21.94 17.42 -10.59
N VAL A 266 -22.47 17.98 -11.67
CA VAL A 266 -22.10 19.33 -12.15
C VAL A 266 -22.45 20.38 -11.11
N GLU A 267 -23.64 20.34 -10.53
CA GLU A 267 -24.05 21.30 -9.49
C GLU A 267 -23.18 21.18 -8.23
N VAL A 268 -22.84 19.96 -7.82
CA VAL A 268 -21.90 19.72 -6.71
C VAL A 268 -20.52 20.33 -6.98
N LEU A 269 -20.03 20.23 -8.22
CA LEU A 269 -18.73 20.80 -8.61
C LEU A 269 -18.77 22.32 -8.73
N LYS A 270 -19.86 22.92 -9.22
CA LYS A 270 -20.04 24.38 -9.23
C LYS A 270 -19.94 24.94 -7.81
N GLY A 271 -20.73 24.39 -6.87
CA GLY A 271 -20.67 24.83 -5.48
C GLY A 271 -19.30 24.58 -4.84
N HIS A 272 -18.59 23.52 -5.21
CA HIS A 272 -17.22 23.31 -4.76
C HIS A 272 -16.24 24.37 -5.29
N ARG A 273 -16.38 24.77 -6.56
CA ARG A 273 -15.55 25.80 -7.18
C ARG A 273 -15.73 27.15 -6.49
N GLU A 274 -16.98 27.54 -6.25
CA GLU A 274 -17.30 28.78 -5.52
C GLU A 274 -16.68 28.81 -4.13
N ARG A 275 -16.79 27.70 -3.37
CA ARG A 275 -16.14 27.57 -2.06
C ARG A 275 -14.62 27.66 -2.16
N GLN A 276 -13.99 27.01 -3.14
CA GLN A 276 -12.54 27.10 -3.33
C GLN A 276 -12.08 28.52 -3.66
N GLU A 277 -12.88 29.28 -4.43
CA GLU A 277 -12.59 30.66 -4.77
C GLU A 277 -12.72 31.56 -3.53
N ALA A 278 -13.77 31.39 -2.73
CA ALA A 278 -13.94 32.09 -1.45
C ALA A 278 -12.80 31.78 -0.45
N ASP A 279 -12.44 30.50 -0.26
CA ASP A 279 -11.33 30.09 0.60
C ASP A 279 -10.00 30.73 0.15
N ARG A 280 -9.80 30.86 -1.17
CA ARG A 280 -8.58 31.47 -1.74
C ARG A 280 -8.51 32.96 -1.44
N GLU A 281 -9.65 33.65 -1.46
CA GLU A 281 -9.72 35.07 -1.11
C GLU A 281 -9.51 35.29 0.40
N GLU A 282 -10.06 34.41 1.24
CA GLU A 282 -9.91 34.50 2.69
C GLU A 282 -8.46 34.25 3.17
N TRP A 283 -7.74 33.35 2.49
CA TRP A 283 -6.40 32.90 2.90
C TRP A 283 -5.26 33.42 2.01
N ALA A 284 -5.54 34.38 1.12
CA ALA A 284 -4.53 35.12 0.35
C ALA A 284 -3.89 36.23 1.18
#